data_AF-A0A937N867-F1
#
_entry.id   AF-A0A937N867-F1
#
_cell.length_a   1.000
_cell.length_b   1.000
_cell.length_c   1.000
_cell.angle_alpha   90.00
_cell.angle_beta   90.00
_cell.angle_gamma   90.00
#
_symmetry.space_group_name_H-M   'P 1'
#
loop_
_entity.id
_entity.type
_entity.pdbx_description
1 polymer ?
#
loop_
_entity_poly.entity_id
_entity_poly.type
_entity_poly.pdbx_seq_one_letter_code
_entity_poly.pdbx_strand_id
1 'polypeptide(L)'
;MRAALLHVPPVVFLFSLSVWQLPCPAADRDNDRSAGIIRTVDSPHARLDSVDLRGVRWTDGFWQQQSQTARDVTLPRLWELADDWAWNNMLVAAGEKEGEAKGCYWEDAWIYKWLESACYIYTQARDPALLEKMDGIIAVIAKSQQPDGYIATQVTLRNFERFAFHHHHELYTMGHLLTAACAHHRITGKTNFLDIAKRTADYVHDTYKGGDPMLANCPVNPSIIMGSVELYRTTGERRYLDLANIIINNRGRKRGKIERNDWGRPLGGTDLNQDR
;
A
#
# COMPACT_ATOMS: atom_id res chain seq x y z
N MET A 1 67.94 21.27 47.31
CA MET A 1 66.54 21.60 46.96
C MET A 1 66.24 20.97 45.61
N ARG A 2 65.53 19.82 45.59
CA ARG A 2 64.18 19.66 44.98
C ARG A 2 64.07 20.29 43.58
N ALA A 3 64.10 19.47 42.53
CA ALA A 3 62.93 19.03 41.74
C ALA A 3 63.00 19.73 40.35
N ALA A 4 62.63 19.17 39.21
CA ALA A 4 61.89 17.97 38.88
C ALA A 4 62.36 17.42 37.51
N LEU A 5 62.26 16.10 37.37
CA LEU A 5 62.36 15.37 36.11
C LEU A 5 61.15 15.69 35.22
N LEU A 6 61.37 15.96 33.94
CA LEU A 6 60.37 15.72 32.90
C LEU A 6 60.91 14.65 31.94
N HIS A 7 60.32 13.48 32.10
CA HIS A 7 60.54 12.26 31.35
C HIS A 7 59.64 12.31 30.11
N VAL A 8 60.20 12.07 28.93
CA VAL A 8 59.44 11.88 27.68
C VAL A 8 59.46 10.38 27.36
N PRO A 9 58.29 9.72 27.34
CA PRO A 9 58.11 8.49 26.56
C PRO A 9 56.88 8.58 25.61
N PRO A 10 56.73 7.59 24.71
CA PRO A 10 56.22 7.81 23.35
C PRO A 10 54.71 7.56 23.18
N VAL A 11 54.25 7.94 21.98
CA VAL A 11 52.98 7.66 21.31
C VAL A 11 52.23 6.43 21.82
N VAL A 12 51.00 6.64 22.29
CA VAL A 12 49.92 5.64 22.32
C VAL A 12 48.61 6.34 21.96
N PHE A 13 48.19 6.23 20.69
CA PHE A 13 46.80 6.46 20.31
C PHE A 13 46.07 5.11 20.44
N LEU A 14 45.36 4.93 21.55
CA LEU A 14 44.41 3.84 21.74
C LEU A 14 43.06 4.46 22.15
N PHE A 15 42.20 4.65 21.16
CA PHE A 15 40.76 4.57 21.36
C PHE A 15 40.20 3.62 20.31
N SER A 16 40.28 2.33 20.66
CA SER A 16 39.45 1.29 20.09
C SER A 16 37.99 1.59 20.47
N LEU A 17 37.28 2.33 19.62
CA LEU A 17 35.83 2.20 19.55
C LEU A 17 35.54 0.87 18.87
N SER A 18 35.43 -0.16 19.70
CA SER A 18 34.84 -1.45 19.34
C SER A 18 33.41 -1.18 18.90
N VAL A 19 33.25 -0.92 17.61
CA VAL A 19 32.00 -1.09 16.88
C VAL A 19 31.58 -2.52 17.17
N TRP A 20 30.49 -2.67 17.92
CA TRP A 20 29.76 -3.91 17.97
C TRP A 20 29.31 -4.23 16.54
N GLN A 21 30.16 -4.95 15.81
CA GLN A 21 29.73 -5.85 14.76
C GLN A 21 28.84 -6.87 15.47
N LEU A 22 27.55 -6.54 15.59
CA LEU A 22 26.56 -7.60 15.63
C LEU A 22 26.72 -8.33 14.29
N PRO A 23 27.10 -9.61 14.29
CA PRO A 23 27.01 -10.39 13.07
C PRO A 23 25.54 -10.36 12.67
N CYS A 24 25.24 -9.61 11.61
CA CYS A 24 24.03 -9.84 10.84
C CYS A 24 24.10 -11.33 10.50
N PRO A 25 23.18 -12.18 11.00
CA PRO A 25 23.23 -13.59 10.67
C PRO A 25 23.28 -13.66 9.15
N ALA A 26 24.29 -14.38 8.65
CA ALA A 26 24.50 -14.59 7.23
C ALA A 26 23.13 -14.89 6.61
N ALA A 27 22.68 -14.01 5.73
CA ALA A 27 21.47 -14.24 4.98
C ALA A 27 21.68 -15.57 4.28
N ASP A 28 20.99 -16.59 4.75
CA ASP A 28 20.77 -17.82 4.01
C ASP A 28 19.96 -17.38 2.79
N ARG A 29 20.68 -16.97 1.73
CA ARG A 29 20.10 -16.52 0.48
C ARG A 29 19.76 -17.76 -0.33
N ASP A 30 18.76 -18.49 0.13
CA ASP A 30 17.86 -19.11 -0.82
C ASP A 30 17.33 -17.99 -1.73
N ASN A 31 17.26 -18.27 -3.02
CA ASN A 31 16.84 -17.36 -4.09
C ASN A 31 15.33 -17.07 -4.00
N ASP A 32 14.84 -16.77 -2.79
CA ASP A 32 13.45 -16.46 -2.47
C ASP A 32 13.11 -15.08 -3.02
N ARG A 33 12.54 -15.06 -4.23
CA ARG A 33 12.08 -13.84 -4.92
C ARG A 33 10.64 -13.48 -4.55
N SER A 34 10.11 -14.04 -3.45
CA SER A 34 8.70 -13.89 -3.09
C SER A 34 8.29 -12.46 -2.74
N ALA A 35 9.23 -11.58 -2.33
CA ALA A 35 8.96 -10.20 -1.90
C ALA A 35 9.35 -9.12 -2.93
N GLY A 36 9.24 -9.42 -4.23
CA GLY A 36 9.31 -8.39 -5.27
C GLY A 36 8.15 -7.38 -5.23
N ILE A 37 8.34 -6.20 -5.84
CA ILE A 37 7.29 -5.17 -5.99
C ILE A 37 6.05 -5.76 -6.66
N ILE A 38 6.25 -6.58 -7.70
CA ILE A 38 5.21 -7.40 -8.33
C ILE A 38 5.63 -8.87 -8.19
N ARG A 39 4.75 -9.72 -7.65
CA ARG A 39 5.05 -11.14 -7.42
C ARG A 39 4.76 -11.98 -8.67
N THR A 40 5.74 -12.09 -9.57
CA THR A 40 5.63 -12.88 -10.81
C THR A 40 6.21 -14.29 -10.74
N VAL A 41 6.83 -14.67 -9.62
CA VAL A 41 7.61 -15.92 -9.48
C VAL A 41 6.85 -17.19 -9.86
N ASP A 42 5.55 -17.24 -9.60
CA ASP A 42 4.68 -18.38 -9.92
C ASP A 42 3.84 -18.15 -11.19
N SER A 43 4.08 -17.07 -11.93
CA SER A 43 3.30 -16.72 -13.12
C SER A 43 3.83 -17.48 -14.36
N PRO A 44 3.05 -18.38 -14.97
CA PRO A 44 3.54 -19.31 -16.00
C PRO A 44 4.01 -18.62 -17.31
N HIS A 45 3.59 -17.38 -17.52
CA HIS A 45 3.93 -16.59 -18.71
C HIS A 45 4.95 -15.48 -18.43
N ALA A 46 5.35 -15.27 -17.18
CA ALA A 46 6.40 -14.30 -16.86
C ALA A 46 7.74 -14.82 -17.37
N ARG A 47 8.49 -13.95 -18.04
CA ARG A 47 9.86 -14.23 -18.52
C ARG A 47 10.93 -13.60 -17.64
N LEU A 48 10.53 -12.61 -16.85
CA LEU A 48 11.38 -11.86 -15.93
C LEU A 48 10.66 -11.76 -14.61
N ASP A 49 11.44 -11.79 -13.53
CA ASP A 49 10.97 -11.61 -12.17
C ASP A 49 11.47 -10.31 -11.57
N SER A 50 10.63 -9.73 -10.72
CA SER A 50 11.06 -8.66 -9.83
C SER A 50 12.20 -9.14 -8.94
N VAL A 51 13.15 -8.24 -8.69
CA VAL A 51 14.17 -8.48 -7.66
C VAL A 51 13.50 -8.42 -6.28
N ASP A 52 13.93 -9.29 -5.36
CA ASP A 52 13.49 -9.24 -3.96
C ASP A 52 13.93 -7.92 -3.30
N LEU A 53 12.96 -7.14 -2.83
CA LEU A 53 13.21 -5.88 -2.12
C LEU A 53 14.01 -6.05 -0.83
N ARG A 54 13.94 -7.23 -0.20
CA ARG A 54 14.72 -7.56 1.02
C ARG A 54 16.19 -7.81 0.71
N GLY A 55 16.50 -8.19 -0.54
CA GLY A 55 17.85 -8.51 -1.02
C GLY A 55 18.60 -7.32 -1.63
N VAL A 56 17.95 -6.17 -1.77
CA VAL A 56 18.54 -4.95 -2.38
C VAL A 56 18.73 -3.89 -1.31
N ARG A 57 19.90 -3.25 -1.33
CA ARG A 57 20.23 -2.14 -0.44
C ARG A 57 20.84 -1.00 -1.24
N TRP A 58 20.33 0.20 -1.02
CA TRP A 58 21.00 1.42 -1.45
C TRP A 58 22.19 1.70 -0.52
N THR A 59 23.37 1.95 -1.10
CA THR A 59 24.61 2.18 -0.35
C THR A 59 24.92 3.65 -0.24
N ASP A 60 25.06 4.32 -1.38
CA ASP A 60 25.53 5.69 -1.53
C ASP A 60 24.98 6.31 -2.83
N GLY A 61 25.34 7.58 -3.07
CA GLY A 61 24.95 8.30 -4.27
C GLY A 61 23.48 8.72 -4.31
N PHE A 62 23.00 8.96 -5.53
CA PHE A 62 21.70 9.58 -5.78
C PHE A 62 20.52 8.79 -5.17
N TRP A 63 20.45 7.48 -5.40
CA TRP A 63 19.30 6.68 -4.94
C TRP A 63 19.28 6.48 -3.42
N GLN A 64 20.44 6.43 -2.78
CA GLN A 64 20.51 6.44 -1.32
C GLN A 64 19.93 7.74 -0.76
N GLN A 65 20.28 8.89 -1.35
CA GLN A 65 19.76 10.20 -0.92
C GLN A 65 18.24 10.30 -1.11
N GLN A 66 17.71 9.82 -2.25
CA GLN A 66 16.27 9.81 -2.49
C GLN A 66 15.54 8.87 -1.51
N SER A 67 16.10 7.68 -1.25
CA SER A 67 15.52 6.73 -0.29
C SER A 67 15.53 7.28 1.13
N GLN A 68 16.58 7.99 1.55
CA GLN A 68 16.65 8.67 2.84
C GLN A 68 15.64 9.80 2.92
N THR A 69 15.53 10.64 1.87
CA THR A 69 14.52 11.71 1.81
C THR A 69 13.11 11.14 1.93
N ALA A 70 12.82 10.04 1.22
CA ALA A 70 11.54 9.36 1.30
C ALA A 70 11.24 8.87 2.72
N ARG A 71 12.23 8.30 3.41
CA ARG A 71 12.10 7.81 4.79
C ARG A 71 11.95 8.93 5.81
N ASP A 72 12.85 9.90 5.78
CA ASP A 72 13.06 10.83 6.89
C ASP A 72 12.21 12.11 6.74
N VAL A 73 11.74 12.42 5.53
CA VAL A 73 10.96 13.63 5.24
C VAL A 73 9.62 13.29 4.62
N THR A 74 9.59 12.57 3.50
CA THR A 74 8.36 12.38 2.72
C THR A 74 7.33 11.53 3.47
N LEU A 75 7.70 10.34 3.97
CA LEU A 75 6.76 9.44 4.63
C LEU A 75 6.16 10.06 5.92
N PRO A 76 6.93 10.71 6.81
CA PRO A 76 6.38 11.45 7.94
C PRO A 76 5.46 12.59 7.50
N ARG A 77 5.87 13.38 6.50
CA ARG A 77 5.05 14.51 6.02
C ARG A 77 3.73 14.07 5.40
N LEU A 78 3.74 12.97 4.63
CA LEU A 78 2.52 12.39 4.08
C LEU A 78 1.58 11.90 5.19
N TRP A 79 2.11 11.37 6.30
CA TRP A 79 1.29 11.00 7.45
C TRP A 79 0.62 12.22 8.08
N GLU A 80 1.37 13.30 8.33
CA GLU A 80 0.81 14.55 8.87
C GLU A 80 -0.34 15.10 8.02
N LEU A 81 -0.19 15.03 6.69
CA LEU A 81 -1.23 15.48 5.77
C LEU A 81 -2.46 14.55 5.76
N ALA A 82 -2.26 13.24 5.93
CA ALA A 82 -3.33 12.27 5.99
C ALA A 82 -4.06 12.26 7.34
N ASP A 83 -3.40 12.65 8.43
CA ASP A 83 -3.91 12.57 9.80
C ASP A 83 -5.21 13.39 9.99
N ASP A 84 -5.28 14.57 9.38
CA ASP A 84 -6.40 15.50 9.55
C ASP A 84 -7.71 15.01 8.93
N TRP A 85 -7.66 14.36 7.76
CA TRP A 85 -8.87 13.93 7.03
C TRP A 85 -8.93 12.42 6.85
N ALA A 86 -8.00 11.83 6.09
CA ALA A 86 -8.01 10.41 5.76
C ALA A 86 -8.00 9.51 7.00
N TRP A 87 -7.12 9.80 7.96
CA TRP A 87 -7.03 9.00 9.18
C TRP A 87 -8.23 9.23 10.11
N ASN A 88 -8.68 10.48 10.24
CA ASN A 88 -9.89 10.78 11.01
C ASN A 88 -11.13 10.08 10.46
N ASN A 89 -11.30 10.01 9.13
CA ASN A 89 -12.39 9.25 8.52
C ASN A 89 -12.32 7.76 8.90
N MET A 90 -11.12 7.16 8.90
CA MET A 90 -10.94 5.77 9.35
C MET A 90 -11.30 5.57 10.81
N LEU A 91 -10.86 6.46 11.70
CA LEU A 91 -11.19 6.41 13.13
C LEU A 91 -12.70 6.53 13.38
N VAL A 92 -13.37 7.43 12.65
CA VAL A 92 -14.83 7.57 12.74
C VAL A 92 -15.54 6.32 12.24
N ALA A 93 -15.13 5.78 11.10
CA ALA A 93 -15.69 4.54 10.57
C ALA A 93 -15.44 3.32 11.47
N ALA A 94 -14.32 3.30 12.20
CA ALA A 94 -14.00 2.29 13.19
C ALA A 94 -14.73 2.47 14.55
N GLY A 95 -15.48 3.56 14.73
CA GLY A 95 -16.14 3.89 16.00
C GLY A 95 -15.17 4.32 17.11
N GLU A 96 -13.93 4.68 16.77
CA GLU A 96 -12.91 5.13 17.74
C GLU A 96 -12.94 6.64 17.96
N LYS A 97 -13.68 7.38 17.11
CA LYS A 97 -13.85 8.83 17.17
C LYS A 97 -15.22 9.23 16.67
N GLU A 98 -15.79 10.31 17.20
CA GLU A 98 -16.99 10.93 16.63
C GLU A 98 -16.61 11.94 15.53
N GLY A 99 -17.41 12.02 14.47
CA GLY A 99 -17.19 12.98 13.39
C GLY A 99 -17.94 12.66 12.12
N GLU A 100 -17.66 13.43 11.07
CA GLU A 100 -18.24 13.30 9.74
C GLU A 100 -17.14 13.13 8.69
N ALA A 101 -17.50 12.58 7.53
CA ALA A 101 -16.57 12.37 6.43
C ALA A 101 -16.03 13.68 5.87
N LYS A 102 -14.70 13.84 5.87
CA LYS A 102 -13.99 14.98 5.27
C LYS A 102 -13.25 14.59 3.99
N GLY A 103 -12.80 15.60 3.26
CA GLY A 103 -11.96 15.41 2.07
C GLY A 103 -12.71 14.91 0.84
N CYS A 104 -11.95 14.34 -0.09
CA CYS A 104 -12.43 13.88 -1.39
C CYS A 104 -13.04 12.47 -1.34
N TYR A 105 -13.54 11.98 -2.48
CA TYR A 105 -14.15 10.65 -2.56
C TYR A 105 -13.15 9.49 -2.63
N TRP A 106 -11.86 9.75 -2.51
CA TRP A 106 -10.79 8.74 -2.50
C TRP A 106 -9.83 8.92 -1.31
N GLU A 107 -10.29 9.61 -0.28
CA GLU A 107 -9.47 10.02 0.87
C GLU A 107 -8.78 8.82 1.55
N ASP A 108 -9.48 7.70 1.70
CA ASP A 108 -8.98 6.43 2.25
C ASP A 108 -7.74 5.90 1.50
N ALA A 109 -7.62 6.19 0.20
CA ALA A 109 -6.51 5.71 -0.62
C ALA A 109 -5.17 6.32 -0.18
N TRP A 110 -5.17 7.49 0.47
CA TRP A 110 -3.96 8.07 1.06
C TRP A 110 -3.37 7.17 2.14
N ILE A 111 -4.21 6.57 2.99
CA ILE A 111 -3.76 5.63 4.04
C ILE A 111 -3.17 4.37 3.41
N TYR A 112 -3.84 3.81 2.38
CA TYR A 112 -3.37 2.59 1.74
C TYR A 112 -2.05 2.81 0.97
N LYS A 113 -1.93 3.91 0.24
CA LYS A 113 -0.67 4.31 -0.43
C LYS A 113 0.45 4.59 0.58
N TRP A 114 0.12 5.19 1.73
CA TRP A 114 1.08 5.39 2.81
C TRP A 114 1.57 4.06 3.37
N LEU A 115 0.66 3.09 3.63
CA LEU A 115 1.02 1.75 4.10
C LEU A 115 1.90 1.01 3.08
N GLU A 116 1.57 1.07 1.80
CA GLU A 116 2.41 0.49 0.74
C GLU A 116 3.82 1.10 0.75
N SER A 117 3.91 2.44 0.82
CA SER A 117 5.19 3.16 0.90
C SER A 117 5.99 2.82 2.15
N ALA A 118 5.31 2.72 3.31
CA ALA A 118 5.89 2.32 4.58
C ALA A 118 6.45 0.90 4.53
N CYS A 119 5.77 -0.03 3.84
CA CYS A 119 6.29 -1.38 3.62
C CYS A 119 7.63 -1.35 2.88
N TYR A 120 7.72 -0.59 1.78
CA TYR A 120 8.97 -0.47 1.01
C TYR A 120 10.09 0.19 1.82
N ILE A 121 9.80 1.26 2.56
CA ILE A 121 10.79 1.90 3.45
C ILE A 121 11.24 0.94 4.57
N TYR A 122 10.32 0.17 5.13
CA TYR A 122 10.63 -0.84 6.14
C TYR A 122 11.59 -1.91 5.61
N THR A 123 11.55 -2.25 4.30
CA THR A 123 12.53 -3.20 3.73
C THR A 123 13.97 -2.74 3.85
N GLN A 124 14.21 -1.42 3.75
CA GLN A 124 15.53 -0.81 3.79
C GLN A 124 15.97 -0.49 5.24
N ALA A 125 15.04 0.04 6.04
CA ALA A 125 15.33 0.56 7.37
C ALA A 125 15.26 -0.50 8.47
N ARG A 126 14.37 -1.49 8.32
CA ARG A 126 13.99 -2.48 9.36
C ARG A 126 13.64 -1.87 10.71
N ASP A 127 13.05 -0.69 10.68
CA ASP A 127 12.68 0.08 11.86
C ASP A 127 11.45 -0.55 12.56
N PRO A 128 11.61 -1.11 13.78
CA PRO A 128 10.50 -1.75 14.49
C PRO A 128 9.34 -0.79 14.80
N ALA A 129 9.63 0.50 15.03
CA ALA A 129 8.59 1.48 15.32
C ALA A 129 7.70 1.75 14.11
N LEU A 130 8.26 1.66 12.89
CA LEU A 130 7.46 1.76 11.66
C LEU A 130 6.54 0.56 11.49
N LEU A 131 7.01 -0.66 11.83
CA LEU A 131 6.17 -1.86 11.80
C LEU A 131 5.02 -1.76 12.81
N GLU A 132 5.30 -1.34 14.04
CA GLU A 132 4.29 -1.14 15.08
C GLU A 132 3.24 -0.09 14.65
N LYS A 133 3.68 1.01 14.02
CA LYS A 133 2.77 2.01 13.45
C LYS A 133 1.88 1.42 12.36
N MET A 134 2.43 0.63 11.44
CA MET A 134 1.63 -0.05 10.42
C MET A 134 0.61 -1.00 11.05
N ASP A 135 1.00 -1.81 12.04
CA ASP A 135 0.10 -2.73 12.74
C ASP A 135 -1.07 -2.00 13.41
N GLY A 136 -0.79 -0.86 14.06
CA GLY A 136 -1.82 -0.01 14.68
C GLY A 136 -2.82 0.54 13.66
N ILE A 137 -2.32 1.02 12.51
CA ILE A 137 -3.17 1.51 11.40
C ILE A 137 -4.05 0.38 10.86
N ILE A 138 -3.46 -0.79 10.59
CA ILE A 138 -4.16 -1.97 10.07
C ILE A 138 -5.27 -2.43 11.03
N ALA A 139 -5.03 -2.35 12.35
CA ALA A 139 -6.04 -2.71 13.35
C ALA A 139 -7.28 -1.80 13.29
N VAL A 140 -7.12 -0.50 13.02
CA VAL A 140 -8.24 0.43 12.83
C VAL A 140 -8.95 0.16 11.51
N ILE A 141 -8.21 -0.09 10.42
CA ILE A 141 -8.79 -0.47 9.13
C ILE A 141 -9.65 -1.75 9.27
N ALA A 142 -9.20 -2.71 10.08
CA ALA A 142 -9.97 -3.93 10.34
C ALA A 142 -11.34 -3.63 10.98
N LYS A 143 -11.38 -2.65 11.89
CA LYS A 143 -12.61 -2.22 12.58
C LYS A 143 -13.52 -1.36 11.69
N SER A 144 -12.98 -0.63 10.72
CA SER A 144 -13.78 0.17 9.78
C SER A 144 -14.40 -0.66 8.64
N GLN A 145 -13.92 -1.89 8.41
CA GLN A 145 -14.52 -2.82 7.44
C GLN A 145 -15.87 -3.36 7.94
N GLN A 146 -16.91 -3.26 7.11
CA GLN A 146 -18.25 -3.76 7.43
C GLN A 146 -18.28 -5.31 7.50
N PRO A 147 -19.29 -5.92 8.16
CA PRO A 147 -19.36 -7.38 8.34
C PRO A 147 -19.32 -8.19 7.05
N ASP A 148 -19.87 -7.67 5.96
CA ASP A 148 -19.89 -8.30 4.63
C ASP A 148 -18.59 -8.12 3.83
N GLY A 149 -17.59 -7.43 4.38
CA GLY A 149 -16.31 -7.16 3.72
C GLY A 149 -16.24 -5.81 2.98
N TYR A 150 -17.34 -5.06 2.92
CA TYR A 150 -17.34 -3.73 2.31
C TYR A 150 -16.49 -2.73 3.11
N ILE A 151 -15.71 -1.90 2.42
CA ILE A 151 -14.94 -0.81 3.02
C ILE A 151 -14.81 0.37 2.06
N ALA A 152 -15.32 1.52 2.50
CA ALA A 152 -15.20 2.83 1.86
C ALA A 152 -15.80 3.85 2.82
N THR A 153 -14.95 4.57 3.57
CA THR A 153 -15.43 5.53 4.57
C THR A 153 -16.20 6.66 3.91
N GLN A 154 -15.80 7.07 2.70
CA GLN A 154 -16.42 8.16 1.95
C GLN A 154 -17.90 7.90 1.60
N VAL A 155 -18.29 6.62 1.52
CA VAL A 155 -19.68 6.19 1.27
C VAL A 155 -20.39 5.88 2.58
N THR A 156 -19.75 5.10 3.46
CA THR A 156 -20.34 4.64 4.73
C THR A 156 -20.71 5.82 5.62
N LEU A 157 -19.78 6.75 5.82
CA LEU A 157 -19.96 7.89 6.72
C LEU A 157 -20.89 8.97 6.13
N ARG A 158 -21.08 9.01 4.81
CA ARG A 158 -22.02 9.92 4.13
C ARG A 158 -23.40 9.28 3.92
N ASN A 159 -23.58 8.04 4.35
CA ASN A 159 -24.80 7.26 4.16
C ASN A 159 -25.25 7.21 2.69
N PHE A 160 -24.29 7.08 1.78
CA PHE A 160 -24.58 6.91 0.36
C PHE A 160 -24.89 5.45 0.05
N GLU A 161 -25.72 5.24 -0.97
CA GLU A 161 -25.91 3.91 -1.54
C GLU A 161 -24.60 3.45 -2.21
N ARG A 162 -24.20 2.22 -1.92
CA ARG A 162 -22.95 1.62 -2.42
C ARG A 162 -22.99 1.49 -3.94
N PHE A 163 -21.90 1.82 -4.60
CA PHE A 163 -21.77 1.85 -6.05
C PHE A 163 -22.78 2.74 -6.80
N ALA A 164 -23.52 3.60 -6.11
CA ALA A 164 -24.52 4.47 -6.73
C ALA A 164 -23.92 5.47 -7.71
N PHE A 165 -22.67 5.89 -7.49
CA PHE A 165 -21.97 6.81 -8.37
C PHE A 165 -20.49 6.45 -8.54
N HIS A 166 -20.04 6.36 -9.78
CA HIS A 166 -18.70 5.92 -10.12
C HIS A 166 -17.60 6.89 -9.66
N HIS A 167 -17.92 8.19 -9.51
CA HIS A 167 -17.02 9.19 -8.92
C HIS A 167 -16.98 9.15 -7.38
N HIS A 168 -17.60 8.17 -6.72
CA HIS A 168 -17.32 7.88 -5.32
C HIS A 168 -16.05 7.03 -5.12
N HIS A 169 -15.39 6.61 -6.21
CA HIS A 169 -14.07 5.97 -6.21
C HIS A 169 -13.96 4.73 -5.28
N GLU A 170 -15.07 4.02 -5.03
CA GLU A 170 -15.09 2.83 -4.16
C GLU A 170 -14.09 1.77 -4.65
N LEU A 171 -14.19 1.35 -5.92
CA LEU A 171 -13.27 0.38 -6.51
C LEU A 171 -11.83 0.92 -6.58
N TYR A 172 -11.66 2.23 -6.79
CA TYR A 172 -10.33 2.82 -6.83
C TYR A 172 -9.60 2.62 -5.49
N THR A 173 -10.29 2.98 -4.42
CA THR A 173 -9.76 2.94 -3.07
C THR A 173 -9.58 1.51 -2.58
N MET A 174 -10.55 0.62 -2.85
CA MET A 174 -10.43 -0.81 -2.57
C MET A 174 -9.23 -1.42 -3.31
N GLY A 175 -8.98 -1.03 -4.57
CA GLY A 175 -7.81 -1.48 -5.32
C GLY A 175 -6.47 -1.14 -4.65
N HIS A 176 -6.33 0.07 -4.09
CA HIS A 176 -5.15 0.45 -3.33
C HIS A 176 -5.00 -0.36 -2.03
N LEU A 177 -6.10 -0.65 -1.35
CA LEU A 177 -6.11 -1.54 -0.18
C LEU A 177 -5.53 -2.92 -0.55
N LEU A 178 -6.02 -3.52 -1.64
CA LEU A 178 -5.56 -4.85 -2.09
C LEU A 178 -4.05 -4.86 -2.35
N THR A 179 -3.54 -3.88 -3.08
CA THR A 179 -2.11 -3.77 -3.41
C THR A 179 -1.26 -3.60 -2.16
N ALA A 180 -1.64 -2.66 -1.27
CA ALA A 180 -0.91 -2.39 -0.04
C ALA A 180 -0.88 -3.61 0.89
N ALA A 181 -1.98 -4.35 1.00
CA ALA A 181 -2.06 -5.57 1.80
C ALA A 181 -1.18 -6.70 1.25
N CYS A 182 -1.10 -6.85 -0.07
CA CYS A 182 -0.19 -7.82 -0.69
C CYS A 182 1.27 -7.46 -0.42
N ALA A 183 1.64 -6.17 -0.57
CA ALA A 183 2.99 -5.70 -0.27
C ALA A 183 3.35 -5.93 1.21
N HIS A 184 2.44 -5.57 2.12
CA HIS A 184 2.60 -5.79 3.55
C HIS A 184 2.84 -7.28 3.87
N HIS A 185 1.98 -8.17 3.37
CA HIS A 185 2.11 -9.60 3.61
C HIS A 185 3.45 -10.15 3.13
N ARG A 186 3.88 -9.78 1.92
CA ARG A 186 5.17 -10.23 1.37
C ARG A 186 6.37 -9.76 2.20
N ILE A 187 6.31 -8.55 2.72
CA ILE A 187 7.45 -7.92 3.41
C ILE A 187 7.53 -8.33 4.88
N THR A 188 6.39 -8.55 5.53
CA THR A 188 6.33 -8.83 6.98
C THR A 188 5.97 -10.27 7.31
N GLY A 189 5.42 -11.02 6.35
CA GLY A 189 4.85 -12.37 6.56
C GLY A 189 3.49 -12.37 7.26
N LYS A 190 2.99 -11.22 7.73
CA LYS A 190 1.73 -11.13 8.49
C LYS A 190 0.50 -11.19 7.58
N THR A 191 -0.60 -11.74 8.07
CA THR A 191 -1.87 -11.84 7.31
C THR A 191 -2.93 -10.82 7.71
N ASN A 192 -2.76 -10.11 8.84
CA ASN A 192 -3.75 -9.15 9.36
C ASN A 192 -4.29 -8.17 8.31
N PHE A 193 -3.45 -7.61 7.44
CA PHE A 193 -3.92 -6.75 6.36
C PHE A 193 -4.42 -7.54 5.12
N LEU A 194 -3.79 -8.68 4.83
CA LEU A 194 -4.18 -9.56 3.73
C LEU A 194 -5.61 -10.10 3.92
N ASP A 195 -5.98 -10.44 5.15
CA ASP A 195 -7.30 -10.99 5.47
C ASP A 195 -8.40 -9.93 5.24
N ILE A 196 -8.12 -8.66 5.55
CA ILE A 196 -9.01 -7.53 5.20
C ILE A 196 -9.16 -7.43 3.68
N ALA A 197 -8.03 -7.49 2.94
CA ALA A 197 -8.04 -7.41 1.49
C ALA A 197 -8.82 -8.56 0.84
N LYS A 198 -8.68 -9.78 1.34
CA LYS A 198 -9.45 -10.94 0.88
C LYS A 198 -10.95 -10.73 1.07
N ARG A 199 -11.38 -10.26 2.24
CA ARG A 199 -12.80 -9.94 2.51
C ARG A 199 -13.33 -8.85 1.58
N THR A 200 -12.55 -7.80 1.34
CA THR A 200 -12.90 -6.75 0.38
C THR A 200 -13.03 -7.31 -1.04
N ALA A 201 -12.06 -8.10 -1.49
CA ALA A 201 -12.09 -8.70 -2.82
C ALA A 201 -13.24 -9.70 -2.99
N ASP A 202 -13.54 -10.49 -1.96
CA ASP A 202 -14.67 -11.42 -1.95
C ASP A 202 -16.00 -10.66 -2.08
N TYR A 203 -16.18 -9.57 -1.33
CA TYR A 203 -17.35 -8.69 -1.44
C TYR A 203 -17.51 -8.13 -2.86
N VAL A 204 -16.44 -7.58 -3.44
CA VAL A 204 -16.48 -6.98 -4.79
C VAL A 204 -16.72 -8.08 -5.84
N HIS A 205 -16.06 -9.22 -5.74
CA HIS A 205 -16.29 -10.34 -6.64
C HIS A 205 -17.76 -10.76 -6.63
N ASP A 206 -18.36 -10.92 -5.45
CA ASP A 206 -19.74 -11.34 -5.31
C ASP A 206 -20.75 -10.30 -5.81
N THR A 207 -20.42 -9.02 -5.67
CA THR A 207 -21.21 -7.91 -6.23
C THR A 207 -21.19 -7.92 -7.76
N TYR A 208 -20.03 -8.18 -8.38
CA TYR A 208 -19.85 -8.02 -9.83
C TYR A 208 -20.05 -9.31 -10.65
N LYS A 209 -19.94 -10.50 -10.04
CA LYS A 209 -20.03 -11.80 -10.75
C LYS A 209 -21.36 -12.03 -11.47
N GLY A 210 -22.44 -11.38 -11.02
CA GLY A 210 -23.76 -11.45 -11.65
C GLY A 210 -23.86 -10.69 -12.98
N GLY A 211 -22.87 -9.86 -13.32
CA GLY A 211 -22.83 -9.14 -14.59
C GLY A 211 -23.85 -8.01 -14.70
N ASP A 212 -24.19 -7.36 -13.59
CA ASP A 212 -25.15 -6.24 -13.57
C ASP A 212 -24.69 -5.12 -14.54
N PRO A 213 -25.48 -4.81 -15.59
CA PRO A 213 -25.17 -3.73 -16.53
C PRO A 213 -25.07 -2.34 -15.89
N MET A 214 -25.69 -2.10 -14.73
CA MET A 214 -25.58 -0.83 -14.00
C MET A 214 -24.18 -0.61 -13.44
N LEU A 215 -23.50 -1.70 -13.05
CA LEU A 215 -22.14 -1.67 -12.51
C LEU A 215 -21.06 -1.60 -13.59
N ALA A 216 -21.41 -1.75 -14.88
CA ALA A 216 -20.47 -1.81 -16.00
C ALA A 216 -19.60 -0.55 -16.17
N ASN A 217 -20.04 0.59 -15.66
CA ASN A 217 -19.33 1.87 -15.72
C ASN A 217 -18.71 2.32 -14.39
N CYS A 218 -18.88 1.55 -13.31
CA CYS A 218 -18.29 1.88 -12.00
C CYS A 218 -16.74 1.85 -11.95
N PRO A 219 -16.01 0.98 -12.67
CA PRO A 219 -14.55 0.97 -12.62
C PRO A 219 -13.93 2.01 -13.57
N VAL A 220 -14.00 3.29 -13.19
CA VAL A 220 -13.38 4.38 -13.96
C VAL A 220 -11.84 4.35 -13.83
N ASN A 221 -11.34 4.02 -12.63
CA ASN A 221 -9.91 3.85 -12.35
C ASN A 221 -9.49 2.36 -12.33
N PRO A 222 -8.27 2.02 -12.77
CA PRO A 222 -7.86 0.63 -12.95
C PRO A 222 -7.31 -0.06 -11.69
N SER A 223 -7.19 0.64 -10.54
CA SER A 223 -6.48 0.09 -9.37
C SER A 223 -7.07 -1.22 -8.85
N ILE A 224 -8.39 -1.41 -8.89
CA ILE A 224 -9.02 -2.69 -8.50
C ILE A 224 -8.54 -3.85 -9.37
N ILE A 225 -8.29 -3.62 -10.67
CA ILE A 225 -7.80 -4.64 -11.60
C ILE A 225 -6.39 -5.06 -11.17
N MET A 226 -5.52 -4.07 -10.93
CA MET A 226 -4.14 -4.31 -10.51
C MET A 226 -4.08 -5.02 -9.16
N GLY A 227 -4.81 -4.51 -8.16
CA GLY A 227 -4.88 -5.09 -6.83
C GLY A 227 -5.45 -6.51 -6.83
N SER A 228 -6.45 -6.80 -7.66
CA SER A 228 -7.04 -8.15 -7.75
C SER A 228 -6.08 -9.15 -8.40
N VAL A 229 -5.36 -8.75 -9.45
CA VAL A 229 -4.31 -9.59 -10.06
C VAL A 229 -3.17 -9.84 -9.06
N GLU A 230 -2.81 -8.82 -8.28
CA GLU A 230 -1.75 -8.97 -7.28
C GLU A 230 -2.18 -9.83 -6.09
N LEU A 231 -3.45 -9.77 -5.71
CA LEU A 231 -4.03 -10.66 -4.70
C LEU A 231 -4.09 -12.10 -5.20
N TYR A 232 -4.44 -12.34 -6.47
CA TYR A 232 -4.32 -13.67 -7.09
C TYR A 232 -2.89 -14.18 -7.04
N ARG A 233 -1.91 -13.35 -7.44
CA ARG A 233 -0.50 -13.73 -7.37
C ARG A 233 -0.04 -14.01 -5.96
N THR A 234 -0.55 -13.31 -4.96
CA THR A 234 -0.15 -13.48 -3.56
C THR A 234 -0.78 -14.71 -2.92
N THR A 235 -2.02 -15.06 -3.29
CA THR A 235 -2.81 -16.10 -2.62
C THR A 235 -2.98 -17.40 -3.42
N GLY A 236 -2.81 -17.34 -4.75
CA GLY A 236 -3.16 -18.42 -5.69
C GLY A 236 -4.67 -18.58 -5.93
N GLU A 237 -5.52 -17.76 -5.31
CA GLU A 237 -6.98 -17.93 -5.38
C GLU A 237 -7.56 -17.35 -6.67
N ARG A 238 -8.02 -18.25 -7.55
CA ARG A 238 -8.45 -17.91 -8.92
C ARG A 238 -9.55 -16.85 -9.00
N ARG A 239 -10.46 -16.81 -8.02
CA ARG A 239 -11.56 -15.82 -7.94
C ARG A 239 -11.09 -14.37 -8.04
N TYR A 240 -9.89 -14.04 -7.55
CA TYR A 240 -9.36 -12.68 -7.63
C TYR A 240 -8.90 -12.32 -9.05
N LEU A 241 -8.39 -13.29 -9.80
CA LEU A 241 -8.13 -13.09 -11.23
C LEU A 241 -9.42 -13.03 -12.03
N ASP A 242 -10.44 -13.79 -11.63
CA ASP A 242 -11.76 -13.72 -12.26
C ASP A 242 -12.44 -12.37 -12.00
N LEU A 243 -12.30 -11.79 -10.80
CA LEU A 243 -12.71 -10.41 -10.51
C LEU A 243 -12.05 -9.41 -11.46
N ALA A 244 -10.72 -9.48 -11.65
CA ALA A 244 -10.03 -8.61 -12.60
C ALA A 244 -10.61 -8.75 -14.03
N ASN A 245 -10.89 -9.98 -14.47
CA ASN A 245 -11.49 -10.26 -15.77
C ASN A 245 -12.92 -9.71 -15.88
N ILE A 246 -13.75 -9.84 -14.84
CA ILE A 246 -15.11 -9.31 -14.82
C ILE A 246 -15.07 -7.79 -15.03
N ILE A 247 -14.21 -7.09 -14.29
CA ILE A 247 -14.06 -5.64 -14.40
C ILE A 247 -13.59 -5.21 -15.79
N ILE A 248 -12.56 -5.87 -16.34
CA ILE A 248 -12.06 -5.59 -17.70
C ILE A 248 -13.15 -5.82 -18.75
N ASN A 249 -13.81 -6.99 -18.69
CA ASN A 249 -14.80 -7.39 -19.69
C ASN A 249 -16.08 -6.56 -19.64
N ASN A 250 -16.42 -5.99 -18.48
CA ASN A 250 -17.58 -5.12 -18.31
C ASN A 250 -17.36 -3.71 -18.83
N ARG A 251 -16.10 -3.25 -18.90
CA ARG A 251 -15.78 -1.90 -19.39
C ARG A 251 -16.31 -1.69 -20.81
N GLY A 252 -17.15 -0.66 -20.98
CA GLY A 252 -17.74 -0.31 -22.27
C GLY A 252 -18.96 -1.13 -22.70
N ARG A 253 -19.48 -2.03 -21.84
CA ARG A 253 -20.71 -2.80 -22.14
C ARG A 253 -21.99 -1.96 -22.08
N LYS A 254 -22.05 -0.94 -21.23
CA LYS A 254 -23.21 -0.03 -21.17
C LYS A 254 -23.14 0.98 -22.31
N ARG A 255 -24.07 0.89 -23.26
CA ARG A 255 -24.26 1.91 -24.30
C ARG A 255 -24.81 3.18 -23.65
N GLY A 256 -24.12 4.30 -23.80
CA GLY A 256 -24.54 5.61 -23.29
C GLY A 256 -23.77 6.74 -23.95
N LYS A 257 -24.28 7.98 -23.87
CA LYS A 257 -23.52 9.15 -24.29
C LYS A 257 -22.26 9.22 -23.45
N ILE A 258 -21.10 9.34 -24.10
CA ILE A 258 -19.86 9.71 -23.43
C ILE A 258 -20.11 11.09 -22.82
N GLU A 259 -20.27 11.15 -21.50
CA GLU A 259 -20.29 12.42 -20.80
C GLU A 259 -18.94 13.11 -21.03
N ARG A 260 -18.96 14.42 -21.22
CA ARG A 260 -17.76 15.20 -21.52
C ARG A 260 -17.58 16.26 -20.43
N ASN A 261 -16.34 16.49 -20.01
CA ASN A 261 -16.05 17.63 -19.15
C ASN A 261 -16.23 18.95 -19.91
N ASP A 262 -16.08 20.07 -19.19
CA ASP A 262 -16.18 21.43 -19.74
C ASP A 262 -15.21 21.69 -20.92
N TRP A 263 -14.18 20.85 -21.07
CA TRP A 263 -13.20 20.88 -22.15
C TRP A 263 -13.55 19.94 -23.32
N GLY A 264 -14.76 19.38 -23.34
CA GLY A 264 -15.23 18.46 -24.36
C GLY A 264 -14.52 17.10 -24.35
N ARG A 265 -13.76 16.74 -23.31
CA ARG A 265 -13.09 15.44 -23.20
C ARG A 265 -14.02 14.40 -22.58
N PRO A 266 -14.03 13.15 -23.08
CA PRO A 266 -14.72 12.05 -22.42
C PRO A 266 -14.40 11.99 -20.92
N LEU A 267 -15.41 12.12 -20.05
CA LEU A 267 -15.29 11.88 -18.61
C LEU A 267 -14.84 10.43 -18.33
N GLY A 268 -15.14 9.50 -19.24
CA GLY A 268 -14.72 8.09 -19.17
C GLY A 268 -13.40 7.74 -19.86
N GLY A 269 -12.62 8.74 -20.30
CA GLY A 269 -11.43 8.48 -21.12
C GLY A 269 -10.32 9.49 -20.89
N THR A 270 -9.56 9.31 -19.81
CA THR A 270 -8.10 9.55 -19.68
C THR A 270 -7.59 9.33 -18.25
N ASP A 271 -8.42 8.84 -17.32
CA ASP A 271 -7.99 8.60 -15.92
C ASP A 271 -7.06 7.37 -15.73
N LEU A 272 -6.23 7.11 -16.74
CA LEU A 272 -5.02 6.30 -16.62
C LEU A 272 -3.82 7.14 -16.14
N ASN A 273 -3.99 8.47 -16.00
CA ASN A 273 -2.92 9.42 -15.74
C ASN A 273 -2.94 10.08 -14.35
N GLN A 274 -3.84 9.72 -13.43
CA GLN A 274 -3.82 10.35 -12.09
C GLN A 274 -2.74 9.81 -11.15
N ASP A 275 -2.05 8.71 -11.48
CA ASP A 275 -1.03 8.12 -10.61
C ASP A 275 0.21 7.60 -11.37
N ARG A 276 0.81 8.44 -12.23
CA ARG A 276 2.23 8.34 -12.62
C ARG A 276 2.90 9.69 -12.63
#